data_AF-A0A9N8EQ74-F1
#
_entry.id   AF-A0A9N8EQ74-F1
#
_cell.length_a   1.000
_cell.length_b   1.000
_cell.length_c   1.000
_cell.angle_alpha   90.00
_cell.angle_beta   90.00
_cell.angle_gamma   90.00
#
_symmetry.space_group_name_H-M   'P 1'
#
loop_
_entity.id
_entity.type
_entity.pdbx_description
1 polymer ?
#
loop_
_entity_poly.entity_id
_entity_poly.type
_entity_poly.pdbx_seq_one_letter_code
_entity_poly.pdbx_strand_id
1 'polypeptide(L)'
;MNCCTKAADKTAAKAHCNVHAKKVANKSVRFSDSDNKVKFRHVLKEELQMAWYRPEEYKVFHYDRLSTIQTLRSAKGDLSVLDPNEQCVRGLEMNATPEIFKYRAFGIKTTIRSVLQHQQVQRQIGLKDPASLGMVSVVSSKAARHLAAALALIDSQQSL
;
A
#
# COMPACT_ATOMS: atom_id res chain seq x y z
N MET A 1 33.57 63.92 -5.80
CA MET A 1 34.27 63.44 -4.58
C MET A 1 33.28 62.67 -3.72
N ASN A 2 33.64 61.43 -3.38
CA ASN A 2 33.24 60.54 -2.27
C ASN A 2 31.74 60.24 -2.08
N CYS A 3 31.23 59.07 -2.48
CA CYS A 3 31.45 57.70 -1.98
C CYS A 3 30.80 57.44 -0.60
N CYS A 4 29.65 56.76 -0.59
CA CYS A 4 29.13 56.06 0.59
C CYS A 4 28.08 55.01 0.18
N THR A 5 28.53 53.86 -0.33
CA THR A 5 27.71 52.66 -0.51
C THR A 5 27.69 51.87 0.79
N LYS A 6 26.53 51.83 1.47
CA LYS A 6 26.33 50.99 2.65
C LYS A 6 26.11 49.55 2.21
N ALA A 7 27.10 48.70 2.46
CA ALA A 7 26.98 47.25 2.42
C ALA A 7 26.04 46.80 3.56
N ALA A 8 24.94 46.13 3.20
CA ALA A 8 24.09 45.43 4.16
C ALA A 8 24.42 43.94 4.09
N ASP A 9 25.21 43.48 5.06
CA ASP A 9 25.47 42.08 5.36
C ASP A 9 24.15 41.32 5.56
N LYS A 10 23.86 40.40 4.65
CA LYS A 10 22.82 39.37 4.81
C LYS A 10 23.47 37.99 4.89
N THR A 11 24.38 37.80 5.84
CA THR A 11 24.82 36.48 6.30
C THR A 11 23.85 35.98 7.38
N ALA A 12 22.60 35.77 6.98
CA ALA A 12 21.64 35.01 7.79
C ALA A 12 22.09 33.55 7.81
N ALA A 13 22.51 33.11 8.99
CA ALA A 13 22.95 31.77 9.31
C ALA A 13 21.96 30.70 8.79
N LYS A 14 22.35 30.00 7.72
CA LYS A 14 21.81 28.67 7.43
C LYS A 14 22.43 27.70 8.42
N ALA A 15 21.83 27.63 9.62
CA ALA A 15 22.03 26.52 10.53
C ALA A 15 21.58 25.25 9.80
N HIS A 16 22.55 24.52 9.23
CA HIS A 16 22.35 23.20 8.70
C HIS A 16 21.89 22.29 9.84
N CYS A 17 20.58 22.17 10.00
CA CYS A 17 19.97 21.11 10.79
C CYS A 17 20.33 19.79 10.10
N ASN A 18 21.41 19.16 10.54
CA ASN A 18 21.82 17.83 10.14
C ASN A 18 20.84 16.85 10.82
N VAL A 19 19.61 16.79 10.29
CA VAL A 19 18.66 15.74 10.60
C VAL A 19 19.28 14.46 10.04
N HIS A 20 19.97 13.70 10.89
CA HIS A 20 20.38 12.35 10.56
C HIS A 20 19.13 11.57 10.18
N ALA A 21 18.86 11.47 8.87
CA ALA A 21 17.80 10.65 8.34
C ALA A 21 18.06 9.22 8.82
N LYS A 22 17.27 8.76 9.80
CA LYS A 22 17.32 7.37 10.26
C LYS A 22 17.16 6.51 9.02
N LYS A 23 18.23 5.80 8.63
CA LYS A 23 18.19 4.80 7.56
C LYS A 23 17.15 3.76 7.98
N VAL A 24 15.94 3.88 7.45
CA VAL A 24 14.92 2.86 7.61
C VAL A 24 15.44 1.65 6.86
N ALA A 25 15.86 0.62 7.60
CA ALA A 25 16.25 -0.64 6.98
C ALA A 25 15.08 -1.09 6.09
N ASN A 26 15.34 -1.23 4.79
CA ASN A 26 14.37 -1.78 3.87
C ASN A 26 14.00 -3.17 4.38
N LYS A 27 12.75 -3.32 4.83
CA LYS A 27 12.23 -4.59 5.29
C LYS A 27 12.15 -5.50 4.07
N SER A 28 13.16 -6.33 3.86
CA SER A 28 13.12 -7.41 2.88
C SER A 28 12.61 -8.68 3.54
N VAL A 29 11.74 -9.41 2.84
CA VAL A 29 11.35 -10.76 3.25
C VAL A 29 12.58 -11.64 3.05
N ARG A 30 13.12 -12.19 4.14
CA ARG A 30 14.19 -13.18 4.10
C ARG A 30 13.56 -14.56 4.18
N PHE A 31 13.67 -15.33 3.10
CA PHE A 31 13.36 -16.76 3.14
C PHE A 31 14.46 -17.47 3.94
N SER A 32 14.14 -18.56 4.64
CA SER A 32 15.16 -19.32 5.36
C SER A 32 16.10 -19.99 4.36
N ASP A 33 17.39 -20.06 4.71
CA ASP A 33 18.39 -20.69 3.84
C ASP A 33 18.10 -22.17 3.56
N SER A 34 17.30 -22.81 4.43
CA SER A 34 16.82 -24.18 4.28
C SER A 34 15.79 -24.38 3.16
N ASP A 35 15.06 -23.32 2.76
CA ASP A 35 13.97 -23.35 1.77
C ASP A 35 14.22 -22.40 0.58
N ASN A 36 15.48 -22.06 0.32
CA ASN A 36 15.95 -21.05 -0.66
C ASN A 36 15.69 -21.38 -2.16
N LYS A 37 14.69 -22.21 -2.47
CA LYS A 37 14.26 -22.50 -3.86
C LYS A 37 12.87 -21.93 -4.16
N VAL A 38 12.61 -20.68 -3.77
CA VAL A 38 11.52 -19.94 -4.42
C VAL A 38 11.97 -19.68 -5.86
N LYS A 39 11.62 -20.61 -6.77
CA LYS A 39 11.88 -20.45 -8.20
C LYS A 39 11.00 -19.30 -8.70
N PHE A 40 11.59 -18.12 -8.84
CA PHE A 40 10.94 -17.05 -9.57
C PHE A 40 10.79 -17.50 -11.02
N ARG A 41 9.54 -17.75 -11.42
CA ARG A 41 9.23 -18.02 -12.81
C ARG A 41 9.27 -16.71 -13.56
N HIS A 42 10.27 -16.53 -14.42
CA HIS A 42 10.22 -15.47 -15.41
C HIS A 42 9.07 -15.76 -16.37
N VAL A 43 8.19 -14.77 -16.57
CA VAL A 43 7.11 -14.87 -17.56
C VAL A 43 7.76 -14.99 -18.93
N LEU A 44 7.44 -16.05 -19.67
CA LEU A 44 7.96 -16.25 -21.02
C LEU A 44 7.30 -15.26 -21.98
N LYS A 45 7.99 -14.90 -23.07
CA LYS A 45 7.41 -14.01 -24.09
C LYS A 45 6.12 -14.59 -24.70
N GLU A 46 6.07 -15.90 -24.87
CA GLU A 46 4.90 -16.64 -25.35
C GLU A 46 3.71 -16.49 -24.40
N GLU A 47 3.94 -16.54 -23.09
CA GLU A 47 2.89 -16.32 -22.09
C GLU A 47 2.38 -14.88 -22.09
N LEU A 48 3.26 -13.93 -22.36
CA LEU A 48 2.87 -12.53 -22.49
C LEU A 48 1.96 -12.32 -23.72
N GLN A 49 2.14 -13.10 -24.79
CA GLN A 49 1.25 -13.08 -25.96
C GLN A 49 -0.11 -13.73 -25.67
N MET A 50 -0.18 -14.65 -24.69
CA MET A 50 -1.42 -15.24 -24.19
C MET A 50 -2.12 -14.38 -23.11
N ALA A 51 -1.56 -13.22 -22.76
CA ALA A 51 -2.22 -12.32 -21.83
C ALA A 51 -3.56 -11.87 -22.40
N TRP A 52 -4.54 -11.69 -21.51
CA TRP A 52 -5.89 -11.22 -21.89
C TRP A 52 -5.92 -9.77 -22.41
N TYR A 53 -4.78 -9.07 -22.33
CA TYR A 53 -4.60 -7.68 -22.77
C TYR A 53 -3.37 -7.54 -23.66
N ARG A 54 -3.41 -6.58 -24.58
CA ARG A 54 -2.29 -6.15 -25.40
C ARG A 54 -1.40 -5.16 -24.63
N PRO A 55 -0.09 -5.06 -24.93
CA PRO A 55 0.80 -4.09 -24.28
C PRO A 55 0.31 -2.63 -24.38
N GLU A 56 -0.34 -2.27 -25.49
CA GLU A 56 -0.92 -0.94 -25.71
C GLU A 56 -2.11 -0.68 -24.77
N GLU A 57 -2.99 -1.66 -24.59
CA GLU A 57 -4.12 -1.60 -23.66
C GLU A 57 -3.62 -1.44 -22.21
N TYR A 58 -2.55 -2.15 -21.85
CA TYR A 58 -1.92 -1.98 -20.54
C TYR A 58 -1.43 -0.56 -20.28
N LYS A 59 -0.85 0.09 -21.31
CA LYS A 59 -0.44 1.50 -21.20
C LYS A 59 -1.66 2.39 -20.97
N VAL A 60 -2.73 2.19 -21.74
CA VAL A 60 -4.00 2.92 -21.58
C VAL A 60 -4.54 2.76 -20.16
N PHE A 61 -4.68 1.52 -19.67
CA PHE A 61 -5.10 1.25 -18.29
C PHE A 61 -4.22 1.95 -17.25
N HIS A 62 -2.91 2.02 -17.49
CA HIS A 62 -2.01 2.72 -16.59
C HIS A 62 -2.24 4.24 -16.58
N TYR A 63 -2.50 4.84 -17.75
CA TYR A 63 -2.86 6.25 -17.86
C TYR A 63 -4.21 6.53 -17.20
N ASP A 64 -5.23 5.72 -17.48
CA ASP A 64 -6.57 5.87 -16.91
C ASP A 64 -6.55 5.76 -15.38
N ARG A 65 -5.76 4.83 -14.85
CA ARG A 65 -5.54 4.69 -13.40
C ARG A 65 -4.96 5.97 -12.82
N LEU A 66 -3.93 6.55 -13.43
CA LEU A 66 -3.29 7.77 -12.94
C LEU A 66 -4.23 8.97 -13.02
N SER A 67 -4.96 9.11 -14.14
CA SER A 67 -5.98 10.14 -14.34
C SER A 67 -7.07 10.05 -13.26
N THR A 68 -7.59 8.84 -13.01
CA THR A 68 -8.60 8.58 -11.99
C THR A 68 -8.09 8.93 -10.60
N ILE A 69 -6.85 8.57 -10.24
CA ILE A 69 -6.25 8.96 -8.96
C ILE A 69 -6.16 10.48 -8.82
N GLN A 70 -5.78 11.19 -9.89
CA GLN A 70 -5.67 12.64 -9.87
C GLN A 70 -7.04 13.31 -9.68
N THR A 71 -8.06 12.81 -10.37
CA THR A 71 -9.44 13.30 -10.21
C THR A 71 -9.97 13.02 -8.81
N LEU A 72 -9.78 11.79 -8.28
CA LEU A 72 -10.15 11.43 -6.91
C LEU A 72 -9.52 12.35 -5.85
N ARG A 73 -8.24 12.67 -6.01
CA ARG A 73 -7.54 13.60 -5.10
C ARG A 73 -8.10 15.02 -5.20
N SER A 74 -8.45 15.45 -6.40
CA SER A 74 -9.03 16.78 -6.64
C SER A 74 -10.45 16.88 -6.08
N ALA A 75 -11.20 15.78 -6.14
CA ALA A 75 -12.56 15.64 -5.60
C ALA A 75 -12.63 15.62 -4.06
N LYS A 76 -11.50 15.40 -3.36
CA LYS A 76 -11.42 15.40 -1.88
C LYS A 76 -12.45 14.49 -1.20
N GLY A 77 -12.80 13.38 -1.84
CA GLY A 77 -13.75 12.39 -1.32
C GLY A 77 -15.20 12.60 -1.76
N ASP A 78 -15.52 13.66 -2.50
CA ASP A 78 -16.82 13.80 -3.15
C ASP A 78 -16.86 12.94 -4.42
N LEU A 79 -17.48 11.76 -4.34
CA LEU A 79 -17.56 10.85 -5.48
C LEU A 79 -18.60 11.29 -6.53
N SER A 80 -19.48 12.25 -6.21
CA SER A 80 -20.53 12.69 -7.14
C SER A 80 -20.01 13.47 -8.34
N VAL A 81 -18.77 13.99 -8.24
CA VAL A 81 -18.09 14.72 -9.31
C VAL A 81 -17.35 13.82 -10.31
N LEU A 82 -17.35 12.50 -10.07
CA LEU A 82 -16.70 11.52 -10.94
C LEU A 82 -17.72 10.97 -11.93
N ASP A 83 -17.31 10.83 -13.19
CA ASP A 83 -18.12 10.14 -14.19
C ASP A 83 -17.95 8.62 -14.01
N PRO A 84 -19.00 7.87 -13.62
CA PRO A 84 -18.89 6.42 -13.43
C PRO A 84 -18.57 5.65 -14.71
N ASN A 85 -18.80 6.23 -15.89
CA ASN A 85 -18.51 5.59 -17.17
C ASN A 85 -17.04 5.75 -17.61
N GLU A 86 -16.37 6.80 -17.14
CA GLU A 86 -14.98 7.07 -17.49
C GLU A 86 -14.00 6.65 -16.38
N GLN A 87 -14.44 6.64 -15.12
CA GLN A 87 -13.55 6.53 -13.98
C GLN A 87 -13.89 5.32 -13.11
N CYS A 88 -12.96 4.37 -13.06
CA CYS A 88 -13.06 3.22 -12.18
C CYS A 88 -12.38 3.50 -10.83
N VAL A 89 -13.18 3.79 -9.81
CA VAL A 89 -12.69 4.04 -8.43
C VAL A 89 -12.33 2.73 -7.71
N ARG A 90 -12.75 1.58 -8.26
CA ARG A 90 -12.54 0.27 -7.63
C ARG A 90 -11.06 -0.10 -7.58
N GLY A 91 -10.60 -0.57 -6.42
CA GLY A 91 -9.19 -0.78 -6.12
C GLY A 91 -8.40 0.52 -5.85
N LEU A 92 -9.03 1.69 -6.01
CA LEU A 92 -8.45 3.01 -5.74
C LEU A 92 -9.13 3.71 -4.56
N GLU A 93 -9.97 3.03 -3.79
CA GLU A 93 -10.76 3.58 -2.69
C GLU A 93 -9.85 4.21 -1.61
N MET A 94 -8.65 3.65 -1.44
CA MET A 94 -7.63 4.20 -0.55
C MET A 94 -7.17 5.62 -0.93
N ASN A 95 -7.31 6.01 -2.19
CA ASN A 95 -7.01 7.37 -2.66
C ASN A 95 -8.21 8.31 -2.53
N ALA A 96 -9.44 7.78 -2.44
CA ALA A 96 -10.65 8.55 -2.24
C ALA A 96 -10.74 9.09 -0.80
N THR A 97 -10.38 8.27 0.18
CA THR A 97 -10.55 8.60 1.60
C THR A 97 -9.30 8.18 2.41
N PRO A 98 -8.40 9.13 2.76
CA PRO A 98 -7.18 8.85 3.53
C PRO A 98 -7.44 8.13 4.86
N GLU A 99 -8.61 8.35 5.47
CA GLU A 99 -9.06 7.75 6.72
C GLU A 99 -9.26 6.24 6.56
N ILE A 100 -9.84 5.80 5.43
CA ILE A 100 -10.02 4.38 5.11
C ILE A 100 -8.66 3.70 5.01
N PHE A 101 -7.70 4.35 4.36
CA PHE A 101 -6.34 3.83 4.29
C PHE A 101 -5.69 3.70 5.69
N LYS A 102 -5.79 4.74 6.53
CA LYS A 102 -5.28 4.71 7.90
C LYS A 102 -5.91 3.58 8.72
N TYR A 103 -7.22 3.40 8.60
CA TYR A 103 -7.96 2.34 9.29
C TYR A 103 -7.52 0.95 8.82
N ARG A 104 -7.40 0.74 7.50
CA ARG A 104 -6.89 -0.52 6.94
C ARG A 104 -5.46 -0.82 7.40
N ALA A 105 -4.58 0.18 7.33
CA ALA A 105 -3.20 0.05 7.79
C ALA A 105 -3.12 -0.25 9.30
N PHE A 106 -4.01 0.34 10.10
CA PHE A 106 -4.13 0.02 11.53
C PHE A 106 -4.57 -1.44 11.74
N GLY A 107 -5.61 -1.90 11.04
CA GLY A 107 -6.07 -3.28 11.12
C GLY A 107 -4.97 -4.29 10.77
N ILE A 108 -4.23 -4.07 9.68
CA ILE A 108 -3.09 -4.91 9.29
C ILE A 108 -2.03 -4.93 10.39
N LYS A 109 -1.65 -3.77 10.93
CA LYS A 109 -0.66 -3.68 12.02
C LYS A 109 -1.12 -4.43 13.28
N THR A 110 -2.39 -4.33 13.63
CA THR A 110 -2.97 -5.01 14.79
C THR A 110 -2.94 -6.53 14.62
N THR A 111 -3.32 -7.03 13.44
CA THR A 111 -3.22 -8.47 13.12
C THR A 111 -1.79 -8.99 13.19
N ILE A 112 -0.84 -8.29 12.56
CA ILE A 112 0.58 -8.66 12.62
C ILE A 112 1.07 -8.67 14.07
N ARG A 113 0.73 -7.64 14.85
CA ARG A 113 1.11 -7.56 16.27
C ARG A 113 0.57 -8.74 17.07
N SER A 114 -0.69 -9.12 16.87
CA SER A 114 -1.31 -10.25 17.57
C SER A 114 -0.58 -11.57 17.27
N VAL A 115 -0.26 -11.83 16.00
CA VAL A 115 0.51 -13.02 15.60
C VAL A 115 1.92 -13.01 16.24
N LEU A 116 2.62 -11.87 16.20
CA LEU A 116 3.96 -11.76 16.80
C LEU A 116 3.95 -11.93 18.32
N GLN A 117 2.92 -11.42 19.00
CA GLN A 117 2.73 -11.63 20.44
C GLN A 117 2.52 -13.11 20.76
N HIS A 118 1.67 -13.81 20.00
CA HIS A 118 1.49 -15.24 20.17
C HIS A 118 2.77 -16.04 19.90
N GLN A 119 3.53 -15.69 18.85
CA GLN A 119 4.85 -16.29 18.59
C GLN A 119 5.84 -16.04 19.73
N GLN A 120 5.80 -14.86 20.36
CA GLN A 120 6.63 -14.54 21.51
C GLN A 120 6.26 -15.41 22.72
N VAL A 121 4.97 -15.56 23.01
CA VAL A 121 4.48 -16.42 24.10
C VAL A 121 4.89 -17.88 23.87
N GLN A 122 4.69 -18.42 22.66
CA GLN A 122 5.12 -19.78 22.33
C GLN A 122 6.62 -20.00 22.57
N ARG A 123 7.46 -19.02 22.17
CA ARG A 123 8.91 -19.08 22.41
C ARG A 123 9.27 -19.08 23.89
N GLN A 124 8.57 -18.28 24.71
CA GLN A 124 8.82 -18.21 26.15
C GLN A 124 8.50 -19.52 26.88
N ILE A 125 7.51 -20.28 26.40
CA ILE A 125 7.12 -21.58 26.97
C ILE A 125 7.79 -22.78 26.27
N GLY A 126 8.69 -22.54 25.30
CA GLY A 126 9.37 -23.59 24.54
C GLY A 126 8.48 -24.36 23.57
N LEU A 127 7.30 -23.84 23.23
CA LEU A 127 6.35 -24.45 22.30
C LEU A 127 6.60 -24.00 20.86
N LYS A 128 6.36 -24.89 19.89
CA LYS A 128 6.28 -24.54 18.46
C LYS A 128 4.99 -25.12 17.90
N ASP A 129 3.95 -24.32 17.86
CA ASP A 129 2.65 -24.72 17.33
C ASP A 129 2.21 -23.77 16.20
N PRO A 130 2.50 -24.12 14.93
CA PRO A 130 2.10 -23.29 13.79
C PRO A 130 0.58 -23.27 13.57
N ALA A 131 -0.16 -24.28 14.04
CA ALA A 131 -1.61 -24.35 13.85
C ALA A 131 -2.32 -23.26 14.65
N SER A 132 -1.94 -23.05 15.91
CA SER A 132 -2.50 -21.95 16.71
C SER A 132 -2.15 -20.56 16.16
N LEU A 133 -0.95 -20.36 15.61
CA LEU A 133 -0.60 -19.11 14.92
C LEU A 133 -1.49 -18.86 13.69
N GLY A 134 -1.77 -19.93 12.93
CA GLY A 134 -2.74 -19.90 11.84
C GLY A 134 -4.12 -19.47 12.31
N MET A 135 -4.61 -20.06 13.41
CA MET A 135 -5.91 -19.70 14.00
C MET A 135 -5.98 -18.23 14.42
N VAL A 136 -4.94 -17.70 15.07
CA VAL A 136 -4.88 -16.29 15.48
C VAL A 136 -4.95 -15.37 14.27
N SER A 137 -4.23 -15.70 13.19
CA SER A 137 -4.27 -14.94 11.93
C SER A 137 -5.68 -15.00 11.29
N VAL A 138 -6.29 -16.18 11.26
CA VAL A 138 -7.64 -16.41 10.70
C VAL A 138 -8.70 -15.62 11.47
N VAL A 139 -8.66 -15.66 12.80
CA VAL A 139 -9.60 -14.94 13.67
C VAL A 139 -9.41 -13.42 13.51
N SER A 140 -8.17 -12.94 13.56
CA SER A 140 -7.85 -11.52 13.40
C SER A 140 -8.24 -10.99 12.01
N SER A 141 -8.22 -11.84 11.00
CA SER A 141 -8.59 -11.49 9.61
C SER A 141 -10.07 -11.73 9.29
N LYS A 142 -10.89 -12.19 10.25
CA LYS A 142 -12.30 -12.53 10.02
C LYS A 142 -13.13 -11.32 9.56
N ALA A 143 -12.96 -10.17 10.22
CA ALA A 143 -13.67 -8.94 9.86
C ALA A 143 -13.34 -8.47 8.43
N ALA A 144 -12.08 -8.58 8.01
CA ALA A 144 -11.67 -8.24 6.65
C ALA A 144 -12.31 -9.17 5.61
N ARG A 145 -12.42 -10.46 5.91
CA ARG A 145 -13.10 -11.44 5.04
C ARG A 145 -14.60 -11.16 4.91
N HIS A 146 -15.27 -10.84 6.01
CA HIS A 146 -16.69 -10.47 6.00
C HIS A 146 -16.94 -9.21 5.17
N LEU A 147 -16.09 -8.19 5.32
CA LEU A 147 -16.18 -6.96 4.53
C LEU A 147 -15.97 -7.25 3.03
N ALA A 148 -14.96 -8.05 2.68
CA ALA A 148 -14.73 -8.45 1.29
C ALA A 148 -15.93 -9.21 0.69
N ALA A 149 -16.53 -10.11 1.47
CA ALA A 149 -17.74 -10.84 1.04
C ALA A 149 -18.95 -9.92 0.87
N ALA A 150 -19.15 -8.96 1.78
CA ALA A 150 -20.23 -7.97 1.68
C ALA A 150 -20.07 -7.08 0.44
N LEU A 151 -18.85 -6.63 0.13
CA LEU A 151 -18.57 -5.87 -1.08
C LEU A 151 -18.84 -6.71 -2.34
N ALA A 152 -18.37 -7.97 -2.37
CA ALA A 152 -18.63 -8.86 -3.50
C ALA A 152 -20.12 -9.10 -3.77
N LEU A 153 -20.96 -9.13 -2.72
CA LEU A 153 -22.41 -9.21 -2.86
C LEU A 153 -22.99 -7.96 -3.51
N ILE A 154 -22.56 -6.77 -3.09
CA ILE A 154 -22.98 -5.50 -3.69
C ILE A 154 -22.59 -5.47 -5.17
N ASP A 155 -21.36 -5.89 -5.50
CA ASP A 155 -20.86 -5.94 -6.87
C ASP A 155 -21.70 -6.88 -7.75
N SER A 156 -22.10 -8.03 -7.21
CA SER A 156 -22.96 -8.98 -7.95
C SER A 156 -24.36 -8.44 -8.23
N GLN A 157 -24.84 -7.46 -7.45
CA GLN A 157 -26.15 -6.83 -7.63
C GLN A 157 -26.10 -5.61 -8.56
N GLN A 158 -24.92 -4.99 -8.73
CA GLN A 158 -24.72 -3.82 -9.58
C GLN A 158 -24.26 -4.16 -11.00
N SER A 159 -23.99 -5.44 -11.32
CA SER A 159 -23.70 -5.87 -12.70
C SER A 159 -25.00 -6.16 -13.48
N LEU A 160 -25.78 -5.12 -13.77
CA LEU A 160 -26.89 -5.13 -14.73
C LEU A 160 -26.80 -3.88 -15.61
#